data_AF-A0A397V9H1-F1
#
_entry.id   AF-A0A397V9H1-F1
#
_cell.length_a   1.000
_cell.length_b   1.000
_cell.length_c   1.000
_cell.angle_alpha   90.00
_cell.angle_beta   90.00
_cell.angle_gamma   90.00
#
_symmetry.space_group_name_H-M   'P 1'
#
loop_
_entity.id
_entity.type
_entity.pdbx_description
1 polymer ?
#
loop_
_entity_poly.entity_id
_entity_poly.type
_entity_poly.pdbx_seq_one_letter_code
_entity_poly.pdbx_strand_id
1 'polypeptide(L)'
;MKSNLGRKSPGAAGQLVGQVQIHKVIRSAGSANKELNKYSKHITQPKSHGGTQAVLYGTGLELEDMNKAQVGIASVWFEGNTCNMHLLDLANKVKEGVKKAGLIG
;
A
#
# COMPACT_ATOMS: atom_id res chain seq x y z
N MET A 1 -23.48 -59.13 1.60
CA MET A 1 -23.69 -59.03 3.06
C MET A 1 -22.96 -60.17 3.75
N LYS A 2 -21.85 -59.89 4.45
CA LYS A 2 -21.44 -60.46 5.75
C LYS A 2 -20.08 -59.88 6.12
N SER A 3 -20.04 -59.38 7.34
CA SER A 3 -18.96 -58.70 8.06
C SER A 3 -17.85 -59.68 8.48
N ASN A 4 -16.63 -59.19 8.69
CA ASN A 4 -16.12 -58.99 10.06
C ASN A 4 -14.71 -58.40 10.13
N LEU A 5 -14.55 -57.71 11.26
CA LEU A 5 -13.44 -56.96 11.79
C LEU A 5 -12.08 -57.69 11.81
N GLY A 6 -11.02 -56.87 11.71
CA GLY A 6 -10.04 -56.80 12.79
C GLY A 6 -8.66 -57.42 12.53
N ARG A 7 -7.73 -56.60 12.03
CA ARG A 7 -6.33 -56.59 12.51
C ARG A 7 -5.88 -55.15 12.68
N LYS A 8 -5.76 -54.71 13.93
CA LYS A 8 -4.92 -53.57 14.31
C LYS A 8 -3.49 -54.09 14.46
N SER A 9 -2.53 -53.38 13.90
CA SER A 9 -1.13 -53.43 14.32
C SER A 9 -0.54 -52.02 14.27
N PRO A 10 0.45 -51.73 15.12
CA PRO A 10 0.62 -50.43 15.76
C PRO A 10 1.66 -49.57 15.03
N GLY A 11 1.63 -48.25 15.27
CA GLY A 11 2.72 -47.37 14.87
C GLY A 11 2.28 -45.93 14.75
N ALA A 12 2.25 -45.24 15.89
CA ALA A 12 1.99 -43.81 15.98
C ALA A 12 3.00 -43.00 15.15
N ALA A 13 2.57 -42.46 14.00
CA ALA A 13 3.16 -41.23 13.48
C ALA A 13 2.38 -40.09 14.12
N GLY A 14 2.91 -39.58 15.24
CA GLY A 14 2.36 -38.43 15.95
C GLY A 14 2.15 -37.28 14.98
N GLN A 15 0.89 -36.98 14.71
CA GLN A 15 0.49 -35.77 14.01
C GLN A 15 0.92 -34.60 14.90
N LEU A 16 1.95 -33.87 14.47
CA LEU A 16 2.43 -32.66 15.13
C LEU A 16 1.37 -31.56 14.97
N VAL A 17 0.33 -31.65 15.80
CA VAL A 17 -0.59 -30.55 16.09
C VAL A 17 0.26 -29.49 16.80
N GLY A 18 0.61 -28.42 16.08
CA GLY A 18 1.38 -27.31 16.65
C GLY A 18 2.55 -26.80 15.81
N GLN A 19 2.82 -27.34 14.61
CA GLN A 19 3.82 -26.72 13.73
C GLN A 19 3.26 -25.46 13.06
N VAL A 20 3.76 -24.30 13.49
CA VAL A 20 3.60 -23.02 12.78
C VAL A 20 4.32 -23.12 11.44
N GLN A 21 3.56 -23.13 10.34
CA GLN A 21 4.10 -23.10 8.98
C GLN A 21 4.48 -21.66 8.62
N ILE A 22 5.75 -21.28 8.84
CA ILE A 22 6.27 -19.98 8.42
C ILE A 22 6.44 -20.00 6.89
N HIS A 23 5.45 -19.48 6.18
CA HIS A 23 5.56 -19.22 4.76
C HIS A 23 6.43 -17.98 4.58
N LYS A 24 7.64 -18.16 4.04
CA LYS A 24 8.48 -17.04 3.61
C LYS A 24 7.71 -16.30 2.52
N VAL A 25 7.16 -15.13 2.83
CA VAL A 25 6.56 -14.24 1.84
C VAL A 25 7.70 -13.76 0.94
N ILE A 26 7.92 -14.46 -0.16
CA ILE A 26 8.71 -13.93 -1.26
C ILE A 26 7.86 -12.81 -1.85
N ARG A 27 8.30 -11.56 -1.67
CA ARG A 27 7.70 -10.43 -2.38
C ARG A 27 7.75 -10.79 -3.86
N SER A 28 6.59 -11.07 -4.45
CA SER A 28 6.46 -11.14 -5.90
C SER A 28 6.98 -9.81 -6.42
N ALA A 29 8.01 -9.87 -7.28
CA ALA A 29 8.42 -8.71 -8.04
C ALA A 29 7.21 -8.31 -8.88
N GLY A 30 6.46 -7.32 -8.40
CA GLY A 30 5.37 -6.73 -9.15
C GLY A 30 5.90 -6.37 -10.52
N SER A 31 5.18 -6.79 -11.57
CA SER A 31 5.51 -6.54 -12.98
C SER A 31 6.24 -5.22 -13.17
N ALA A 32 7.43 -5.30 -13.79
CA ALA A 32 8.42 -4.23 -13.93
C ALA A 32 7.95 -3.02 -14.76
N ASN A 33 6.65 -2.83 -14.96
CA ASN A 33 6.12 -1.68 -15.70
C ASN A 33 4.68 -1.32 -15.33
N LYS A 34 4.29 -1.46 -14.05
CA LYS A 34 2.96 -1.02 -13.63
C LYS A 34 2.98 0.48 -13.37
N GLU A 35 2.46 1.24 -14.34
CA GLU A 35 2.19 2.68 -14.20
C GLU A 35 1.47 2.96 -12.86
N LEU A 36 2.08 3.79 -12.02
CA LEU A 36 1.62 4.05 -10.65
C LEU A 36 0.62 5.22 -10.59
N ASN A 37 0.73 6.20 -11.48
CA ASN A 37 -0.08 7.41 -11.54
C ASN A 37 -1.42 7.21 -12.28
N LYS A 38 -2.08 6.06 -12.09
CA LYS A 38 -3.29 5.65 -12.84
C LYS A 38 -4.40 6.72 -12.89
N TYR A 39 -4.56 7.47 -11.80
CA TYR A 39 -5.58 8.51 -11.68
C TYR A 39 -5.01 9.90 -11.95
N SER A 40 -3.89 10.26 -11.31
CA SER A 40 -3.30 11.59 -11.49
C SER A 40 -2.90 11.86 -12.93
N LYS A 41 -2.53 10.84 -13.72
CA LYS A 41 -2.23 10.99 -15.14
C LYS A 41 -3.34 11.64 -15.97
N HIS A 42 -4.60 11.50 -15.56
CA HIS A 42 -5.73 12.10 -16.27
C HIS A 42 -5.66 13.63 -16.27
N ILE A 43 -5.05 14.22 -15.25
CA ILE A 43 -4.88 15.67 -15.13
C ILE A 43 -3.44 16.12 -15.41
N THR A 44 -2.43 15.25 -15.23
CA THR A 44 -1.03 15.62 -15.43
C THR A 44 -0.50 15.42 -16.85
N GLN A 45 -1.10 14.54 -17.67
CA GLN A 45 -0.55 14.21 -19.00
C GLN A 45 -1.26 14.89 -20.19
N PRO A 46 -2.60 14.95 -20.30
CA PRO A 46 -3.25 15.49 -21.50
C PRO A 46 -3.05 17.00 -21.63
N LYS A 47 -2.68 17.47 -22.82
CA LYS A 47 -2.50 18.91 -23.11
C LYS A 47 -3.79 19.72 -22.92
N SER A 48 -4.96 19.08 -23.03
CA SER A 48 -6.26 19.69 -22.78
C SER A 48 -6.46 20.13 -21.32
N HIS A 49 -5.66 19.60 -20.37
CA HIS A 49 -5.73 19.94 -18.95
C HIS A 49 -4.64 20.93 -18.51
N GLY A 50 -4.16 21.78 -19.43
CA GLY A 50 -3.14 22.80 -19.13
C GLY A 50 -3.48 23.72 -17.95
N GLY A 51 -4.76 24.06 -17.76
CA GLY A 51 -5.22 24.83 -16.59
C GLY A 51 -5.00 24.09 -15.26
N THR A 52 -5.34 22.79 -15.19
CA THR A 52 -5.08 21.98 -14.00
C THR A 52 -3.58 21.81 -13.74
N GLN A 53 -2.79 21.61 -14.81
CA GLN A 53 -1.33 21.54 -14.71
C GLN A 53 -0.74 22.85 -14.19
N ALA A 54 -1.23 24.01 -14.64
CA ALA A 54 -0.80 25.32 -14.13
C ALA A 54 -1.07 25.48 -12.62
N VAL A 55 -2.22 25.00 -12.13
CA VAL A 55 -2.51 24.98 -10.68
C VAL A 55 -1.52 24.08 -9.92
N LEU A 56 -1.20 22.91 -10.47
CA LEU A 56 -0.22 21.99 -9.87
C LEU A 56 1.20 22.58 -9.85
N TYR A 57 1.62 23.31 -10.89
CA TYR A 57 2.87 24.07 -10.86
C TYR A 57 2.82 25.16 -9.77
N GLY A 58 1.69 25.83 -9.61
CA GLY A 58 1.48 26.84 -8.57
C GLY A 58 1.59 26.31 -7.14
N THR A 59 1.40 25.01 -6.91
CA THR A 59 1.62 24.38 -5.60
C THR A 59 3.06 23.88 -5.39
N GLY A 60 3.93 24.06 -6.38
CA GLY A 60 5.35 23.74 -6.31
C GLY A 60 5.75 22.38 -6.91
N LEU A 61 4.91 21.75 -7.75
CA LEU A 61 5.34 20.61 -8.56
C LEU A 61 6.21 21.06 -9.73
N GLU A 62 7.18 20.24 -10.11
CA GLU A 62 7.99 20.44 -11.32
C GLU A 62 7.56 19.49 -12.45
N LEU A 63 8.15 19.65 -13.64
CA LEU A 63 7.79 18.86 -14.83
C LEU A 63 7.99 17.35 -14.59
N GLU A 64 9.05 17.00 -13.86
CA GLU A 64 9.41 15.64 -13.51
C GLU A 64 8.39 15.01 -12.54
N ASP A 65 7.71 15.83 -11.75
CA ASP A 65 6.71 15.38 -10.78
C ASP A 65 5.38 14.98 -11.44
N MET A 66 5.08 15.50 -12.62
CA MET A 66 3.84 15.21 -13.35
C MET A 66 3.69 13.73 -13.70
N ASN A 67 4.82 13.00 -13.77
CA ASN A 67 4.84 11.56 -14.03
C ASN A 67 4.75 10.70 -12.76
N LYS A 68 4.86 11.30 -11.56
CA LYS A 68 4.80 10.59 -10.28
C LYS A 68 3.34 10.36 -9.86
N ALA A 69 3.11 9.29 -9.10
CA ALA A 69 1.81 9.10 -8.48
C ALA A 69 1.60 10.14 -7.37
N GLN A 70 0.41 10.75 -7.35
CA GLN A 70 0.02 11.71 -6.33
C GLN A 70 -0.78 11.00 -5.24
N VAL A 71 -0.37 11.17 -3.99
CA VAL A 71 -0.93 10.54 -2.79
C VAL A 71 -1.59 11.63 -1.94
N GLY A 72 -2.91 11.60 -1.83
CA GLY A 72 -3.64 12.48 -0.92
C GLY A 72 -3.46 12.05 0.53
N ILE A 73 -2.93 12.92 1.38
CA ILE A 73 -2.75 12.67 2.82
C ILE A 73 -3.85 13.40 3.58
N ALA A 74 -4.93 12.68 3.90
CA ALA A 74 -6.08 13.24 4.61
C ALA A 74 -5.94 13.05 6.12
N SER A 75 -5.47 14.09 6.83
CA SER A 75 -5.43 14.09 8.29
C SER A 75 -6.75 14.57 8.89
N VAL A 76 -7.26 13.87 9.91
CA VAL A 76 -8.42 14.34 10.71
C VAL A 76 -7.92 15.16 11.89
N TRP A 77 -7.06 16.14 11.63
CA TRP A 77 -6.48 16.97 12.68
C TRP A 77 -7.44 18.09 13.10
N PHE A 78 -7.53 18.31 14.41
CA PHE A 78 -8.07 19.52 15.02
C PHE A 78 -7.57 19.60 16.47
N GLU A 79 -7.47 20.81 17.02
CA GLU A 79 -6.82 21.05 18.32
C GLU A 79 -7.74 20.78 19.52
N GLY A 80 -9.06 20.81 19.32
CA GLY A 80 -10.07 20.67 20.38
C GLY A 80 -10.26 19.27 20.95
N ASN A 81 -9.51 18.26 20.49
CA ASN A 81 -9.56 16.90 21.03
C ASN A 81 -8.16 16.28 21.11
N THR A 82 -7.83 15.76 22.29
CA THR A 82 -6.57 15.04 22.56
C THR A 82 -6.33 13.87 21.59
N CYS A 83 -7.39 13.22 21.10
CA CYS A 83 -7.28 12.14 20.11
C CYS A 83 -6.76 12.61 18.74
N ASN A 84 -6.86 13.90 18.41
CA ASN A 84 -6.64 14.41 17.05
C ASN A 84 -5.53 15.47 16.96
N MET A 85 -5.18 16.13 18.06
CA MET A 85 -4.22 17.23 18.09
C MET A 85 -2.84 16.87 17.51
N HIS A 86 -2.40 15.61 17.65
CA HIS A 86 -1.11 15.11 17.14
C HIS A 86 -1.12 14.69 15.66
N LEU A 87 -2.28 14.70 14.98
CA LEU A 87 -2.40 14.08 13.65
C LEU A 87 -1.77 14.93 12.54
N LEU A 88 -1.55 16.23 12.76
CA LEU A 88 -0.83 17.07 11.81
C LEU A 88 0.65 16.68 11.71
N ASP A 89 1.30 16.44 12.85
CA ASP A 89 2.69 15.98 12.89
C ASP A 89 2.85 14.61 12.24
N LEU A 90 1.89 13.70 12.51
CA LEU A 90 1.86 12.41 11.85
C LEU A 90 1.71 12.54 10.33
N ALA A 91 0.83 13.43 9.85
CA ALA A 91 0.65 13.67 8.42
C ALA A 91 1.92 14.20 7.75
N ASN A 92 2.66 15.08 8.43
CA ASN A 92 3.97 15.57 7.95
C ASN A 92 4.99 14.43 7.84
N LYS A 93 5.00 13.48 8.79
CA LYS A 93 5.87 12.29 8.71
C LYS A 93 5.46 11.34 7.59
N VAL A 94 4.15 11.19 7.34
CA VAL A 94 3.66 10.43 6.18
C VAL A 94 4.12 11.10 4.87
N LYS A 95 4.02 12.44 4.77
CA LYS A 95 4.49 13.21 3.61
C LYS A 95 5.97 13.01 3.31
N GLU A 96 6.81 13.01 4.35
CA GLU A 96 8.24 12.67 4.21
C GLU A 96 8.43 11.24 3.64
N GLY A 97 7.66 10.26 4.12
CA GLY A 97 7.70 8.89 3.64
C GLY A 97 7.27 8.74 2.17
N VAL A 98 6.20 9.43 1.77
CA VAL A 98 5.72 9.47 0.37
C VAL A 98 6.81 10.03 -0.55
N LYS A 99 7.45 11.15 -0.16
CA LYS A 99 8.56 11.74 -0.92
C LYS A 99 9.76 10.80 -1.02
N LYS A 100 10.15 10.15 0.08
CA LYS A 100 11.24 9.14 0.10
C LYS A 100 10.96 7.95 -0.81
N ALA A 101 9.69 7.60 -1.02
CA ALA A 101 9.27 6.56 -1.96
C ALA A 101 9.24 7.03 -3.42
N GLY A 102 9.64 8.27 -3.73
CA GLY A 102 9.65 8.82 -5.08
C GLY A 102 8.28 9.27 -5.59
N LEU A 103 7.33 9.56 -4.69
CA LEU A 103 5.96 9.97 -5.00
C LEU A 103 5.69 11.41 -4.53
N ILE A 104 4.50 11.95 -4.87
CA ILE A 104 4.05 13.29 -4.45
C ILE A 104 3.00 13.17 -3.35
N GLY A 105 3.13 13.99 -2.29
CA GLY A 105 2.20 14.10 -1.16
C GLY A 105 2.44 15.38 -0.38
#